data_AF-A0A851DIM2-F1
#
_entry.id   AF-A0A851DIM2-F1
#
_cell.length_a   1.000
_cell.length_b   1.000
_cell.length_c   1.000
_cell.angle_alpha   90.00
_cell.angle_beta   90.00
_cell.angle_gamma   90.00
#
_symmetry.space_group_name_H-M   'P 1'
#
loop_
_entity.id
_entity.type
_entity.pdbx_description
1 polymer ?
#
loop_
_entity_poly.entity_id
_entity_poly.type
_entity_poly.pdbx_seq_one_letter_code
_entity_poly.pdbx_strand_id
1 'polypeptide(L)'
;AAKSPADGTPRRSLLPVSARKIKDNAADWHNLMMKWERLNDNGFTTANKIANMKISEQFQDNKLEIACDNSATASEKTTPKYNEELDNCCTELLETLKHMVILIFSPYEPIPSVFKCYGRKCPQVSQTIVQEIAHTADQDLMMVYLSSWLYQPYIENSSKLLLEAMLLETGHRQC
;
A
#
# COMPACT_ATOMS: atom_id res chain seq x y z
N ALA A 1 5.02 11.27 76.24
CA ALA A 1 4.59 10.23 75.27
C ALA A 1 4.22 10.94 73.97
N ALA A 2 5.07 10.84 72.94
CA ALA A 2 4.90 10.04 71.70
C ALA A 2 4.17 10.87 70.60
N LYS A 3 4.90 11.50 69.66
CA LYS A 3 5.41 11.03 68.34
C LYS A 3 4.32 10.85 67.25
N SER A 4 4.34 11.81 66.31
CA SER A 4 4.13 11.80 64.85
C SER A 4 2.79 11.36 64.20
N PRO A 5 2.33 12.09 63.16
CA PRO A 5 1.26 11.66 62.25
C PRO A 5 1.83 10.87 61.05
N ALA A 6 1.19 9.77 60.67
CA ALA A 6 1.34 9.16 59.35
C ALA A 6 0.14 8.24 59.11
N ASP A 7 -0.64 8.50 58.05
CA ASP A 7 -0.72 7.54 56.95
C ASP A 7 -1.35 8.23 55.74
N GLY A 8 -0.49 8.75 54.86
CA GLY A 8 -0.90 9.19 53.53
C GLY A 8 -1.22 7.94 52.72
N THR A 9 -2.50 7.68 52.51
CA THR A 9 -2.97 6.56 51.67
C THR A 9 -2.27 6.62 50.30
N PRO A 10 -1.69 5.51 49.80
CA PRO A 10 -1.04 5.51 48.51
C PRO A 10 -2.07 5.83 47.43
N ARG A 11 -1.87 6.92 46.69
CA ARG A 11 -2.66 7.17 45.47
C ARG A 11 -2.47 5.96 44.57
N ARG A 12 -3.52 5.15 44.43
CA ARG A 12 -3.60 4.04 43.49
C ARG A 12 -3.15 4.57 42.14
N SER A 13 -1.96 4.18 41.70
CA SER A 13 -1.31 4.73 40.53
C SER A 13 -2.24 4.56 39.32
N LEU A 14 -2.56 5.65 38.62
CA LEU A 14 -3.25 5.64 37.31
C LEU A 14 -2.39 5.02 36.19
N LEU A 15 -1.20 4.50 36.53
CA LEU A 15 -0.14 4.01 35.66
C LEU A 15 -0.43 2.66 34.97
N PRO A 16 -1.07 1.64 35.59
CA PRO A 16 -1.23 0.34 34.95
C PRO A 16 -2.23 0.36 33.79
N VAL A 17 -3.30 1.15 33.92
CA VAL A 17 -4.35 1.27 32.89
C VAL A 17 -3.83 2.04 31.68
N SER A 18 -3.05 3.10 31.93
CA SER A 18 -2.42 3.89 30.86
C SER A 18 -1.32 3.11 30.15
N ALA A 19 -0.46 2.37 30.88
CA ALA A 19 0.57 1.51 30.28
C ALA A 19 -0.03 0.38 29.44
N ARG A 20 -1.10 -0.28 29.92
CA ARG A 20 -1.81 -1.31 29.14
C ARG A 20 -2.38 -0.73 27.85
N LYS A 21 -3.04 0.43 27.93
CA LYS A 21 -3.60 1.09 26.74
C LYS A 21 -2.52 1.47 25.71
N ILE A 22 -1.35 1.93 26.15
CA ILE A 22 -0.22 2.22 25.24
C ILE A 22 0.27 0.94 24.56
N LYS A 23 0.35 -0.16 25.32
CA LYS A 23 0.73 -1.47 24.79
C LYS A 23 -0.29 -1.98 23.75
N ASP A 24 -1.57 -1.92 24.07
CA ASP A 24 -2.64 -2.37 23.17
C ASP A 24 -2.64 -1.53 21.87
N ASN A 25 -2.52 -0.20 21.99
CA ASN A 25 -2.36 0.68 20.83
C ASN A 25 -1.16 0.29 19.95
N ALA A 26 -0.03 -0.06 20.55
CA ALA A 26 1.16 -0.47 19.79
C ALA A 26 0.93 -1.76 18.99
N ALA A 27 0.24 -2.73 19.59
CA ALA A 27 -0.16 -3.95 18.91
C ALA A 27 -1.14 -3.66 17.76
N ASP A 28 -2.13 -2.82 17.99
CA ASP A 28 -3.12 -2.45 16.96
C ASP A 28 -2.45 -1.76 15.77
N TRP A 29 -1.48 -0.87 16.00
CA TRP A 29 -0.76 -0.22 14.90
C TRP A 29 0.12 -1.19 14.14
N HIS A 30 0.77 -2.13 14.83
CA HIS A 30 1.53 -3.18 14.17
C HIS A 30 0.62 -4.02 13.26
N ASN A 31 -0.56 -4.40 13.75
CA ASN A 31 -1.53 -5.16 12.98
C ASN A 31 -2.03 -4.39 11.75
N LEU A 32 -2.33 -3.10 11.90
CA LEU A 32 -2.73 -2.23 10.79
C LEU A 32 -1.62 -2.08 9.75
N MET A 33 -0.38 -1.89 10.20
CA MET A 33 0.79 -1.80 9.32
C MET A 33 1.03 -3.11 8.56
N MET A 34 0.99 -4.26 9.23
CA MET A 34 1.11 -5.57 8.57
C MET A 34 0.00 -5.80 7.53
N LYS A 35 -1.24 -5.38 7.85
CA LYS A 35 -2.36 -5.48 6.92
C LYS A 35 -2.17 -4.55 5.71
N TRP A 36 -1.64 -3.35 5.94
CA TRP A 36 -1.28 -2.40 4.89
C TRP A 36 -0.21 -2.97 3.96
N GLU A 37 0.92 -3.45 4.48
CA GLU A 37 2.01 -4.04 3.70
C GLU A 37 1.50 -5.21 2.86
N ARG A 38 0.68 -6.09 3.44
CA ARG A 38 0.08 -7.21 2.69
C ARG A 38 -0.80 -6.74 1.53
N LEU A 39 -1.62 -5.72 1.73
CA LEU A 39 -2.43 -5.16 0.63
C LEU A 39 -1.54 -4.49 -0.42
N ASN A 40 -0.49 -3.81 0.00
CA ASN A 40 0.46 -3.17 -0.90
C ASN A 40 1.17 -4.21 -1.79
N ASP A 41 1.64 -5.31 -1.21
CA ASP A 41 2.30 -6.41 -1.92
C ASP A 41 1.37 -7.10 -2.91
N ASN A 42 0.11 -7.32 -2.50
CA ASN A 42 -0.92 -7.84 -3.39
C ASN A 42 -1.16 -6.89 -4.57
N GLY A 43 -1.31 -5.59 -4.30
CA GLY A 43 -1.48 -4.57 -5.34
C GLY A 43 -0.29 -4.51 -6.30
N PHE A 44 0.93 -4.59 -5.78
CA PHE A 44 2.15 -4.65 -6.61
C PHE A 44 2.15 -5.90 -7.50
N THR A 45 1.80 -7.05 -6.93
CA THR A 45 1.75 -8.32 -7.67
C THR A 45 0.76 -8.23 -8.84
N THR A 46 -0.44 -7.68 -8.60
CA THR A 46 -1.47 -7.52 -9.63
C THR A 46 -1.07 -6.46 -10.66
N ALA A 47 -0.51 -5.33 -10.24
CA ALA A 47 0.04 -4.31 -11.15
C ALA A 47 1.16 -4.86 -12.04
N ASN A 48 2.05 -5.69 -11.47
CA ASN A 48 3.13 -6.34 -12.22
C ASN A 48 2.59 -7.35 -13.24
N LYS A 49 1.53 -8.11 -12.90
CA LYS A 49 0.84 -8.97 -13.88
C LYS A 49 0.27 -8.16 -15.04
N ILE A 50 -0.37 -7.02 -14.76
CA ILE A 50 -0.89 -6.10 -15.79
C ILE A 50 0.23 -5.62 -16.71
N ALA A 51 1.34 -5.14 -16.15
CA ALA A 51 2.48 -4.68 -16.93
C ALA A 51 3.05 -5.81 -17.81
N ASN A 52 3.21 -7.01 -17.28
CA ASN A 52 3.74 -8.16 -18.04
C ASN A 52 2.81 -8.60 -19.18
N MET A 53 1.48 -8.60 -18.97
CA MET A 53 0.51 -8.88 -20.03
C MET A 53 0.64 -7.86 -21.16
N LYS A 54 0.72 -6.57 -20.83
CA LYS A 54 0.86 -5.49 -21.81
C LYS A 54 2.16 -5.51 -22.57
N ILE A 55 3.27 -5.78 -21.89
CA ILE A 55 4.58 -5.97 -22.51
C ILE A 55 4.49 -7.16 -23.50
N SER A 56 3.86 -8.26 -23.10
CA SER A 56 3.69 -9.44 -23.96
C SER A 56 2.84 -9.17 -25.19
N GLU A 57 1.76 -8.38 -25.06
CA GLU A 57 0.93 -7.93 -26.19
C GLU A 57 1.73 -7.07 -27.18
N GLN A 58 2.53 -6.12 -26.71
CA GLN A 58 3.38 -5.29 -27.57
C GLN A 58 4.45 -6.11 -28.32
N PHE A 59 5.01 -7.14 -27.69
CA PHE A 59 5.97 -8.03 -28.37
C PHE A 59 5.31 -8.91 -29.44
N GLN A 60 4.02 -9.24 -29.31
CA GLN A 60 3.28 -9.97 -30.33
C GLN A 60 2.95 -9.09 -31.54
N ASP A 61 2.57 -7.83 -31.31
CA ASP A 61 2.29 -6.86 -32.38
C ASP A 61 3.56 -6.49 -33.16
N ASN A 62 4.71 -6.31 -32.49
CA ASN A 62 5.98 -6.00 -33.15
C ASN A 62 6.57 -7.16 -33.99
N LYS A 63 6.06 -8.39 -33.86
CA LYS A 63 6.54 -9.55 -34.61
C LYS A 63 5.91 -9.68 -36.01
N LEU A 64 4.90 -8.86 -36.34
CA LEU A 64 4.15 -8.96 -37.61
C LEU A 64 4.68 -8.11 -38.78
N GLU A 65 5.80 -7.39 -38.64
CA GLU A 65 6.33 -6.53 -39.72
C GLU A 65 7.61 -7.06 -40.39
N ILE A 66 7.64 -8.29 -40.92
CA ILE A 66 8.57 -8.64 -42.02
C ILE A 66 7.93 -9.67 -42.97
N ALA A 67 7.06 -9.21 -43.87
CA ALA A 67 6.81 -9.87 -45.14
C ALA A 67 6.35 -8.82 -46.17
N CYS A 68 7.26 -8.40 -47.04
CA CYS A 68 6.91 -7.63 -48.23
C CYS A 68 6.18 -8.55 -49.21
N ASP A 69 4.99 -8.15 -49.66
CA ASP A 69 4.61 -8.21 -51.08
C ASP A 69 3.31 -7.44 -51.35
N ASN A 70 3.30 -6.74 -52.48
CA ASN A 70 2.26 -5.81 -52.93
C ASN A 70 0.88 -6.47 -53.10
N SER A 71 -0.15 -5.98 -52.40
CA SER A 71 -1.46 -5.70 -53.01
C SER A 71 -2.29 -4.79 -52.11
N ALA A 72 -2.97 -3.82 -52.73
CA ALA A 72 -3.87 -2.90 -52.06
C ALA A 72 -5.14 -3.63 -51.60
N THR A 73 -5.36 -3.75 -50.29
CA THR A 73 -6.68 -4.08 -49.73
C THR A 73 -6.81 -3.57 -48.31
N ALA A 74 -7.83 -2.71 -48.13
CA ALA A 74 -8.55 -2.31 -46.93
C ALA A 74 -7.78 -2.20 -45.59
N SER A 75 -7.75 -0.96 -45.09
CA SER A 75 -7.62 -0.59 -43.68
C SER A 75 -8.58 -1.40 -42.81
N GLU A 76 -8.18 -2.60 -42.38
CA GLU A 76 -8.80 -3.30 -41.26
C GLU A 76 -8.43 -2.55 -39.98
N LYS A 77 -9.41 -1.82 -39.44
CA LYS A 77 -9.42 -1.46 -38.02
C LYS A 77 -9.37 -2.77 -37.24
N THR A 78 -8.19 -3.13 -36.74
CA THR A 78 -8.04 -4.16 -35.72
C THR A 78 -8.88 -3.74 -34.52
N THR A 79 -10.01 -4.41 -34.35
CA THR A 79 -10.85 -4.27 -33.17
C THR A 79 -10.03 -4.71 -31.96
N PRO A 80 -10.00 -3.94 -30.85
CA PRO A 80 -9.24 -4.30 -29.67
C PRO A 80 -9.78 -5.64 -29.16
N LYS A 81 -8.90 -6.64 -29.14
CA LYS A 81 -9.21 -7.98 -28.65
C LYS A 81 -9.45 -7.85 -27.15
N TYR A 82 -10.71 -7.93 -26.73
CA TYR A 82 -11.09 -7.85 -25.32
C TYR A 82 -10.30 -8.90 -24.53
N ASN A 83 -9.45 -8.46 -23.61
CA ASN A 83 -8.66 -9.33 -22.74
C ASN A 83 -9.33 -9.39 -21.36
N GLU A 84 -10.15 -10.44 -21.15
CA GLU A 84 -10.90 -10.67 -19.90
C GLU A 84 -9.97 -10.81 -18.68
N GLU A 85 -8.78 -11.39 -18.87
CA GLU A 85 -7.80 -11.56 -17.79
C GLU A 85 -7.18 -10.22 -17.36
N LEU A 86 -6.96 -9.31 -18.32
CA LEU A 86 -6.52 -7.94 -18.05
C LEU A 86 -7.58 -7.15 -17.29
N ASP A 87 -8.85 -7.27 -17.67
CA ASP A 87 -9.97 -6.59 -16.99
C ASP A 87 -10.15 -7.08 -15.55
N ASN A 88 -10.07 -8.40 -15.35
CA ASN A 88 -10.10 -9.02 -14.02
C ASN A 88 -8.95 -8.50 -13.14
N CYS A 89 -7.73 -8.40 -13.68
CA CYS A 89 -6.59 -7.85 -12.95
C CYS A 89 -6.79 -6.36 -12.62
N CYS A 90 -7.33 -5.55 -13.53
CA CYS A 90 -7.65 -4.14 -13.26
C CYS A 90 -8.67 -4.01 -12.13
N THR A 91 -9.71 -4.86 -12.13
CA THR A 91 -10.74 -4.88 -11.10
C THR A 91 -10.17 -5.29 -9.74
N GLU A 92 -9.34 -6.34 -9.69
CA GLU A 92 -8.67 -6.79 -8.47
C GLU A 92 -7.73 -5.71 -7.89
N LEU A 93 -6.98 -5.03 -8.76
CA LEU A 93 -6.09 -3.94 -8.36
C LEU A 93 -6.88 -2.75 -7.80
N LEU A 94 -8.00 -2.39 -8.43
CA LEU A 94 -8.89 -1.35 -7.94
C LEU A 94 -9.48 -1.70 -6.56
N GLU A 95 -9.89 -2.95 -6.36
CA GLU A 95 -10.44 -3.40 -5.07
C GLU A 95 -9.37 -3.40 -3.97
N THR A 96 -8.14 -3.80 -4.30
CA THR A 96 -7.00 -3.72 -3.39
C THR A 96 -6.74 -2.28 -2.96
N LEU A 97 -6.76 -1.33 -3.91
CA LEU A 97 -6.62 0.09 -3.61
C LEU A 97 -7.74 0.61 -2.70
N LYS A 98 -9.00 0.22 -2.94
CA LYS A 98 -10.12 0.59 -2.04
C LYS A 98 -9.88 0.10 -0.61
N HIS A 99 -9.42 -1.14 -0.44
CA HIS A 99 -9.10 -1.67 0.88
C HIS A 99 -7.95 -0.91 1.55
N MET A 100 -6.92 -0.52 0.81
CA MET A 100 -5.82 0.31 1.31
C MET A 100 -6.33 1.68 1.78
N VAL A 101 -7.18 2.33 0.98
CA VAL A 101 -7.84 3.60 1.33
C VAL A 101 -8.68 3.44 2.60
N ILE A 102 -9.52 2.41 2.69
CA ILE A 102 -10.37 2.17 3.85
C ILE A 102 -9.54 1.97 5.12
N LEU A 103 -8.39 1.29 5.05
CA LEU A 103 -7.50 1.14 6.20
C LEU A 103 -6.93 2.47 6.69
N ILE A 104 -6.61 3.38 5.78
CA ILE A 104 -6.07 4.70 6.12
C ILE A 104 -7.15 5.63 6.69
N PHE A 105 -8.36 5.59 6.12
CA PHE A 105 -9.44 6.55 6.41
C PHE A 105 -10.52 5.99 7.33
N SER A 106 -10.34 4.81 7.93
CA SER A 106 -11.30 4.22 8.85
C SER A 106 -11.56 5.16 10.04
N PRO A 107 -12.82 5.53 10.33
CA PRO A 107 -13.17 6.50 11.38
C PRO A 107 -13.12 5.92 12.81
N TYR A 108 -12.74 4.66 12.98
CA TYR A 108 -12.73 3.99 14.28
C TYR A 108 -11.34 4.07 14.95
N GLU A 109 -11.36 4.69 16.14
CA GLU A 109 -10.24 4.98 17.05
C GLU A 109 -9.24 6.06 16.63
N PRO A 110 -8.63 6.79 17.59
CA PRO A 110 -7.79 7.92 17.28
C PRO A 110 -6.49 7.40 16.70
N ILE A 111 -6.48 7.18 15.38
CA ILE A 111 -5.28 6.98 14.58
C ILE A 111 -4.33 8.12 14.95
N PRO A 112 -3.23 7.87 15.69
CA PRO A 112 -2.40 8.97 16.13
C PRO A 112 -1.72 9.59 14.93
N SER A 113 -1.31 10.84 15.10
CA SER A 113 -0.64 11.68 14.11
C SER A 113 0.45 10.98 13.28
N VAL A 114 1.03 9.88 13.77
CA VAL A 114 2.01 9.03 13.08
C VAL A 114 1.44 8.31 11.84
N PHE A 115 0.20 7.79 11.89
CA PHE A 115 -0.39 7.16 10.70
C PHE A 115 -0.89 8.19 9.68
N LYS A 116 -1.04 9.47 10.08
CA LYS A 116 -1.33 10.57 9.16
C LYS A 116 -0.23 10.73 8.10
N CYS A 117 1.00 10.32 8.41
CA CYS A 117 2.12 10.31 7.46
C CYS A 117 1.98 9.23 6.38
N TYR A 118 1.48 8.04 6.72
CA TYR A 118 1.09 7.01 5.72
C TYR A 118 -0.10 7.48 4.87
N GLY A 119 -0.97 8.34 5.43
CA GLY A 119 -2.34 8.51 4.95
C GLY A 119 -2.62 9.54 3.86
N ARG A 120 -1.68 10.41 3.46
CA ARG A 120 -2.02 11.56 2.58
C ARG A 120 -1.41 11.60 1.19
N LYS A 121 -0.35 10.86 0.92
CA LYS A 121 0.31 10.85 -0.39
C LYS A 121 0.32 9.48 -1.04
N CYS A 122 0.30 8.41 -0.23
CA CYS A 122 0.29 7.05 -0.75
C CYS A 122 -0.94 6.76 -1.62
N PRO A 123 -2.18 6.99 -1.14
CA PRO A 123 -3.36 6.61 -1.91
C PRO A 123 -3.45 7.33 -3.25
N GLN A 124 -2.96 8.57 -3.34
CA GLN A 124 -2.99 9.37 -4.56
C GLN A 124 -2.05 8.79 -5.62
N VAL A 125 -0.81 8.46 -5.24
CA VAL A 125 0.16 7.86 -6.17
C VAL A 125 -0.33 6.49 -6.65
N SER A 126 -0.81 5.64 -5.73
CA SER A 126 -1.39 4.36 -6.09
C SER A 126 -2.62 4.52 -6.99
N GLN A 127 -3.49 5.49 -6.74
CA GLN A 127 -4.66 5.77 -7.58
C GLN A 127 -4.28 6.19 -9.00
N THR A 128 -3.28 7.07 -9.16
CA THR A 128 -2.75 7.42 -10.48
C THR A 128 -2.19 6.18 -11.19
N ILE A 129 -1.42 5.35 -10.49
CA ILE A 129 -0.86 4.12 -11.08
C ILE A 129 -1.97 3.18 -11.55
N VAL A 130 -3.02 2.94 -10.74
CA VAL A 130 -4.15 2.07 -11.13
C VAL A 130 -4.88 2.63 -12.37
N GLN A 131 -5.04 3.95 -12.46
CA GLN A 131 -5.69 4.59 -13.61
C GLN A 131 -4.85 4.51 -14.88
N GLU A 132 -3.53 4.62 -14.78
CA GLU A 132 -2.66 4.79 -15.95
C GLU A 132 -1.98 3.51 -16.43
N ILE A 133 -1.73 2.52 -15.55
CA ILE A 133 -0.91 1.34 -15.88
C ILE A 133 -1.55 0.48 -17.00
N ALA A 134 -2.88 0.35 -17.00
CA ALA A 134 -3.62 -0.37 -18.03
C ALA A 134 -3.74 0.40 -19.34
N HIS A 135 -3.52 1.71 -19.37
CA HIS A 135 -3.65 2.56 -20.56
C HIS A 135 -2.31 2.98 -21.19
N THR A 136 -1.21 2.89 -20.44
CA THR A 136 0.14 3.31 -20.89
C THR A 136 0.77 2.30 -21.86
N ALA A 137 1.20 2.72 -23.06
CA ALA A 137 1.98 1.87 -23.97
C ALA A 137 3.50 1.95 -23.71
N ASP A 138 3.96 2.96 -22.98
CA ASP A 138 5.38 3.14 -22.68
C ASP A 138 5.85 2.16 -21.58
N GLN A 139 6.80 1.29 -21.95
CA GLN A 139 7.36 0.29 -21.04
C GLN A 139 8.15 0.94 -19.89
N ASP A 140 8.92 1.99 -20.16
CA ASP A 140 9.72 2.67 -19.14
C ASP A 140 8.80 3.35 -18.12
N LEU A 141 7.69 3.94 -18.58
CA LEU A 141 6.69 4.53 -17.70
C LEU A 141 5.96 3.48 -16.85
N MET A 142 5.65 2.30 -17.40
CA MET A 142 5.12 1.18 -16.60
C MET A 142 6.12 0.74 -15.52
N MET A 143 7.41 0.68 -15.84
CA MET A 143 8.45 0.36 -14.86
C MET A 143 8.59 1.44 -13.77
N VAL A 144 8.43 2.72 -14.12
CA VAL A 144 8.40 3.83 -13.15
C VAL A 144 7.20 3.70 -12.22
N TYR A 145 6.02 3.34 -12.73
CA TYR A 145 4.84 3.10 -11.91
C TYR A 145 5.04 1.92 -10.94
N LEU A 146 5.55 0.78 -11.42
CA LEU A 146 5.85 -0.37 -10.58
C LEU A 146 6.89 -0.03 -9.50
N SER A 147 7.96 0.66 -9.88
CA SER A 147 8.99 1.10 -8.93
C SER A 147 8.43 2.04 -7.88
N SER A 148 7.58 2.99 -8.28
CA SER A 148 6.95 3.95 -7.37
C SER A 148 5.99 3.27 -6.40
N TRP A 149 5.30 2.21 -6.84
CA TRP A 149 4.44 1.38 -5.98
C TRP A 149 5.26 0.59 -4.97
N LEU A 150 6.35 -0.05 -5.41
CA LEU A 150 7.18 -0.91 -4.56
C LEU A 150 7.95 -0.13 -3.49
N TYR A 151 8.64 0.95 -3.89
CA TYR A 151 9.51 1.69 -2.98
C TYR A 151 8.76 2.65 -2.06
N GLN A 152 7.51 3.00 -2.40
CA GLN A 152 6.65 3.90 -1.63
C GLN A 152 7.39 5.18 -1.15
N PRO A 153 8.05 5.95 -2.05
CA PRO A 153 8.97 7.05 -1.69
C PRO A 153 8.32 8.20 -0.90
N TYR A 154 7.00 8.21 -0.83
CA TYR A 154 6.18 9.14 -0.06
C TYR A 154 6.01 8.75 1.42
N ILE A 155 6.40 7.54 1.82
CA ILE A 155 6.36 7.10 3.22
C ILE A 155 7.68 7.48 3.87
N GLU A 156 7.61 8.34 4.89
CA GLU A 156 8.82 8.79 5.58
C GLU A 156 9.44 7.67 6.43
N ASN A 157 10.76 7.47 6.30
CA ASN A 157 11.52 6.51 7.13
C ASN A 157 11.38 6.79 8.64
N SER A 158 11.18 8.05 9.03
CA SER A 158 10.88 8.47 10.41
C SER A 158 9.67 7.74 10.98
N SER A 159 8.65 7.50 10.16
CA SER A 159 7.39 6.85 10.57
C SER A 159 7.61 5.35 10.83
N LYS A 160 8.45 4.69 10.01
CA LYS A 160 8.86 3.30 10.21
C LYS A 160 9.68 3.14 11.49
N LEU A 161 10.67 4.01 11.69
CA LEU A 161 11.53 4.02 12.88
C LEU A 161 10.74 4.28 14.17
N LEU A 162 9.77 5.20 14.14
CA LEU A 162 8.94 5.50 15.30
C LEU A 162 8.03 4.32 15.70
N LEU A 163 7.50 3.58 14.72
CA LEU A 163 6.76 2.36 14.97
C LEU A 163 7.68 1.29 15.58
N GLU A 164 8.87 1.08 15.05
CA GLU A 164 9.83 0.12 15.60
C GLU A 164 10.24 0.47 17.04
N ALA A 165 10.53 1.74 17.31
CA ALA A 165 10.84 2.22 18.66
C ALA A 165 9.67 1.99 19.62
N MET A 166 8.45 2.27 19.19
CA MET A 166 7.26 2.03 20.01
C MET A 166 7.06 0.53 20.31
N LEU A 167 7.29 -0.35 19.33
CA LEU A 167 7.19 -1.79 19.53
C LEU A 167 8.28 -2.33 20.46
N LEU A 168 9.48 -1.76 20.41
CA LEU A 168 10.57 -2.07 21.33
C LEU A 168 10.22 -1.66 22.76
N GLU A 169 9.79 -0.42 22.96
CA GLU A 169 9.43 0.13 24.29
C GLU A 169 8.25 -0.61 24.93
N THR A 170 7.30 -1.09 24.11
CA THR A 170 6.13 -1.85 24.58
C THR A 170 6.36 -3.35 24.71
N GLY A 171 7.56 -3.84 24.37
CA GLY A 171 7.95 -5.25 24.47
C GLY A 171 7.33 -6.17 23.41
N HIS A 172 6.79 -5.63 22.32
CA HIS A 172 6.28 -6.42 21.18
C HIS A 172 7.38 -6.82 20.20
N ARG A 173 8.54 -6.16 20.25
CA ARG A 173 9.77 -6.59 19.59
C ARG A 173 10.85 -6.87 20.63
N GLN A 174 11.64 -7.90 20.37
CA GLN A 174 12.87 -8.17 21.11
C GLN A 174 14.02 -7.38 20.46
N CYS A 175 14.98 -6.92 21.28
CA CYS A 175 16.24 -6.34 20.81
C CYS A 175 17.04 -7.36 19.97
#